data_AF-A0A968YEQ4-F1
#
_entry.id   AF-A0A968YEQ4-F1
#
_cell.length_a   1.000
_cell.length_b   1.000
_cell.length_c   1.000
_cell.angle_alpha   90.00
_cell.angle_beta   90.00
_cell.angle_gamma   90.00
#
_symmetry.space_group_name_H-M   'P 1'
#
loop_
_entity.id
_entity.type
_entity.pdbx_description
1 polymer ?
#
loop_
_entity_poly.entity_id
_entity_poly.type
_entity_poly.pdbx_seq_one_letter_code
_entity_poly.pdbx_strand_id
1 'polypeptide(L)'
;MKVYAQLRSLQIEPPTPARIERLIRFAQRLFENQLFSSTLQQLSKQTQTELDELIQEPKVIPGKEMADPPLSALKKDPEPVGLNSLLAEIIKRQRLRQVALPDTLFSHLAPRVLECYRLRVETETLSELSHHPKAIRLTLLASFC
;
A
#
# COMPACT_ATOMS: atom_id res chain seq x y z
N MET A 1 29.38 -1.17 -7.23
CA MET A 1 28.23 -1.76 -7.95
C MET A 1 28.33 -3.29 -7.94
N LYS A 2 27.55 -3.99 -7.09
CA LYS A 2 27.63 -5.46 -6.92
C LYS A 2 27.29 -6.27 -8.20
N VAL A 3 26.47 -5.70 -9.09
CA VAL A 3 26.02 -6.35 -10.34
C VAL A 3 27.18 -6.71 -11.27
N TYR A 4 28.13 -5.80 -11.49
CA TYR A 4 29.28 -6.08 -12.36
C TYR A 4 30.21 -7.15 -11.80
N ALA A 5 30.40 -7.17 -10.48
CA ALA A 5 31.19 -8.20 -9.82
C ALA A 5 30.54 -9.59 -10.00
N GLN A 6 29.20 -9.66 -9.89
CA GLN A 6 28.45 -10.89 -10.14
C GLN A 6 28.50 -11.33 -11.61
N LEU A 7 28.31 -10.41 -12.56
CA LEU A 7 28.40 -10.73 -14.00
C LEU A 7 29.78 -11.27 -14.37
N ARG A 8 30.85 -10.68 -13.82
CA ARG A 8 32.21 -11.19 -13.98
C ARG A 8 32.42 -12.56 -13.35
N SER A 9 31.86 -12.82 -12.16
CA SER A 9 31.93 -14.16 -11.55
C SER A 9 31.17 -15.22 -12.36
N LEU A 10 30.14 -14.81 -13.09
CA LEU A 10 29.37 -15.67 -14.00
C LEU A 10 29.99 -15.73 -15.41
N GLN A 11 31.15 -15.12 -15.64
CA GLN A 11 31.84 -15.04 -16.93
C GLN A 11 30.99 -14.42 -18.06
N ILE A 12 30.05 -13.54 -17.71
CA ILE A 12 29.22 -12.80 -18.66
C ILE A 12 29.88 -11.45 -18.96
N GLU A 13 30.08 -11.14 -20.25
CA GLU A 13 30.54 -9.82 -20.65
C GLU A 13 29.54 -8.75 -20.20
N PRO A 14 29.97 -7.78 -19.37
CA PRO A 14 29.04 -6.81 -18.81
C PRO A 14 28.60 -5.83 -19.90
N PRO A 15 27.29 -5.66 -20.13
CA PRO A 15 26.80 -4.65 -21.05
C PRO A 15 27.10 -3.23 -20.52
N THR A 16 26.94 -2.23 -21.39
CA THR A 16 27.22 -0.84 -21.03
C THR A 16 26.41 -0.38 -19.81
N PRO A 17 26.94 0.56 -19.00
CA PRO A 17 26.25 1.03 -17.79
C PRO A 17 24.85 1.54 -18.04
N ALA A 18 24.67 2.34 -19.09
CA ALA A 18 23.37 2.82 -19.51
C ALA A 18 22.38 1.68 -19.84
N ARG A 19 22.87 0.57 -20.43
CA ARG A 19 22.05 -0.60 -20.72
C ARG A 19 21.64 -1.32 -19.44
N ILE A 20 22.56 -1.52 -18.49
CA ILE A 20 22.24 -2.16 -17.19
C ILE A 20 21.20 -1.35 -16.44
N GLU A 21 21.40 -0.04 -16.30
CA GLU A 21 20.42 0.81 -15.64
C GLU A 21 19.04 0.75 -16.31
N ARG A 22 19.00 0.76 -17.63
CA ARG A 22 17.74 0.62 -18.37
C ARG A 22 17.07 -0.72 -18.10
N LEU A 23 17.83 -1.81 -18.04
CA LEU A 23 17.31 -3.14 -17.72
C LEU A 23 16.81 -3.21 -16.27
N ILE A 24 17.52 -2.60 -15.32
CA ILE A 24 17.07 -2.51 -13.92
C ILE A 24 15.75 -1.76 -13.84
N ARG A 25 15.65 -0.56 -14.45
CA ARG A 25 14.41 0.22 -14.48
C ARG A 25 13.26 -0.55 -15.14
N PHE A 26 13.55 -1.31 -16.19
CA PHE A 26 12.57 -2.15 -16.85
C PHE A 26 12.10 -3.30 -15.96
N ALA A 27 13.03 -4.02 -15.31
CA ALA A 27 12.72 -5.11 -14.39
C ALA A 27 11.89 -4.62 -13.19
N GLN A 28 12.23 -3.45 -12.63
CA GLN A 28 11.45 -2.81 -11.57
C GLN A 28 10.01 -2.53 -12.02
N ARG A 29 9.82 -1.91 -13.19
CA ARG A 29 8.47 -1.64 -13.72
C ARG A 29 7.68 -2.92 -13.96
N LEU A 30 8.31 -3.96 -14.52
CA LEU A 30 7.64 -5.24 -14.73
C LEU A 30 7.20 -5.88 -13.41
N PHE A 31 8.09 -5.89 -12.42
CA PHE A 31 7.80 -6.38 -11.08
C PHE A 31 6.63 -5.63 -10.45
N GLU A 32 6.65 -4.30 -10.47
CA GLU A 32 5.57 -3.46 -9.93
C GLU A 32 4.23 -3.76 -10.63
N ASN A 33 4.22 -3.84 -11.96
CA ASN A 33 3.00 -4.15 -12.71
C ASN A 33 2.44 -5.54 -12.37
N GLN A 34 3.30 -6.54 -12.25
CA GLN A 34 2.91 -7.90 -11.87
C GLN A 34 2.36 -7.94 -10.44
N LEU A 35 3.01 -7.21 -9.52
CA LEU A 35 2.60 -7.11 -8.13
C LEU A 35 1.25 -6.44 -7.97
N PHE A 36 1.03 -5.29 -8.62
CA PHE A 36 -0.24 -4.57 -8.53
C PHE A 36 -1.39 -5.36 -9.15
N SER A 37 -1.13 -6.05 -10.27
CA SER A 37 -2.15 -6.89 -10.92
C SER A 37 -2.47 -8.14 -10.10
N SER A 38 -1.47 -8.83 -9.54
CA SER A 38 -1.70 -10.02 -8.70
C SER A 38 -2.44 -9.67 -7.42
N THR A 39 -2.05 -8.58 -6.75
CA THR A 39 -2.71 -8.09 -5.53
C THR A 39 -4.19 -7.80 -5.81
N LEU A 40 -4.49 -7.07 -6.89
CA LEU A 40 -5.87 -6.76 -7.29
C LEU A 40 -6.71 -8.03 -7.50
N GLN A 41 -6.13 -9.08 -8.10
CA GLN A 41 -6.82 -10.35 -8.35
C GLN A 41 -7.08 -11.15 -7.07
N GLN A 42 -6.22 -11.03 -6.05
CA GLN A 42 -6.38 -11.70 -4.76
C GLN A 42 -7.38 -11.00 -3.83
N LEU A 43 -7.63 -9.70 -4.04
CA LEU A 43 -8.57 -8.94 -3.23
C LEU A 43 -10.02 -9.25 -3.60
N SER A 44 -10.83 -9.63 -2.61
CA SER A 44 -12.28 -9.80 -2.76
C SER A 44 -12.96 -8.47 -3.15
N LYS A 45 -14.09 -8.52 -3.85
CA LYS A 45 -14.85 -7.30 -4.21
C LYS A 45 -15.22 -6.47 -2.98
N GLN A 46 -15.56 -7.13 -1.87
CA GLN A 46 -15.88 -6.47 -0.60
C GLN A 46 -14.68 -5.69 -0.08
N THR A 47 -13.51 -6.33 0.02
CA THR A 47 -12.26 -5.67 0.45
C THR A 47 -11.89 -4.51 -0.47
N GLN A 48 -12.08 -4.62 -1.78
CA GLN A 48 -11.83 -3.52 -2.72
C GLN A 48 -12.72 -2.31 -2.42
N THR A 49 -14.00 -2.53 -2.11
CA THR A 49 -14.94 -1.47 -1.73
C THR A 49 -14.54 -0.81 -0.41
N GLU A 50 -14.23 -1.60 0.63
CA GLU A 50 -13.79 -1.09 1.93
C GLU A 50 -12.50 -0.25 1.81
N LEU A 51 -11.54 -0.72 0.99
CA LEU A 51 -10.31 0.02 0.70
C LEU A 51 -10.59 1.33 -0.05
N ASP A 52 -11.42 1.31 -1.10
CA ASP A 52 -11.77 2.51 -1.85
C ASP A 52 -12.54 3.53 -0.99
N GLU A 53 -13.31 3.09 0.00
CA GLU A 53 -13.98 3.95 0.97
C GLU A 53 -12.99 4.69 1.90
N LEU A 54 -11.79 4.16 2.15
CA LEU A 54 -10.78 4.83 2.99
C LEU A 54 -10.29 6.17 2.40
N ILE A 55 -10.38 6.34 1.08
CA ILE A 55 -9.96 7.57 0.38
C ILE A 55 -11.16 8.50 0.13
N GLN A 56 -12.39 7.99 0.16
CA GLN A 56 -13.58 8.82 -0.03
C GLN A 56 -13.80 9.77 1.17
N GLU A 57 -14.45 10.90 0.89
CA GLU A 57 -14.89 11.79 1.97
C GLU A 57 -15.81 11.02 2.94
N PRO A 58 -15.67 11.23 4.26
CA PRO A 58 -16.47 10.52 5.25
C PRO A 58 -17.95 10.82 5.02
N LYS A 59 -18.66 9.83 4.49
CA LYS A 59 -20.12 9.91 4.30
C LYS A 59 -20.78 9.74 5.66
N VAL A 60 -21.50 10.77 6.10
CA VAL A 60 -22.41 10.64 7.25
C VAL A 60 -23.60 9.81 6.78
N ILE A 61 -23.56 8.51 7.06
CA ILE A 61 -24.69 7.61 6.78
C ILE A 61 -25.78 7.87 7.83
N PRO A 62 -27.03 8.13 7.44
CA PRO A 62 -28.12 8.31 8.40
C PRO A 62 -28.32 7.02 9.20
N GLY A 63 -28.04 7.08 10.52
CA GLY A 63 -28.14 5.95 11.45
C GLY A 63 -26.83 5.50 12.11
N LYS A 64 -25.67 6.07 11.73
CA LYS A 64 -24.38 5.81 12.40
C LYS A 64 -23.92 7.08 13.13
N GLU A 65 -23.85 7.04 14.45
CA GLU A 65 -23.51 8.21 15.30
C GLU A 65 -22.08 8.72 15.09
N MET A 66 -21.18 7.90 14.52
CA MET A 66 -19.83 8.31 14.12
C MET A 66 -19.51 7.83 12.70
N ALA A 67 -19.02 8.74 11.86
CA ALA A 67 -18.55 8.44 10.52
C ALA A 67 -17.28 7.58 10.58
N ASP A 68 -17.09 6.70 9.59
CA ASP A 68 -15.87 5.91 9.48
C ASP A 68 -14.66 6.83 9.25
N PRO A 69 -13.56 6.63 10.00
CA PRO A 69 -12.41 7.50 9.89
C PRO A 69 -11.76 7.34 8.51
N PRO A 70 -11.51 8.43 7.77
CA PRO A 70 -10.78 8.38 6.51
C PRO A 70 -9.32 8.01 6.77
N LEU A 71 -8.58 7.63 5.71
CA LEU A 71 -7.17 7.26 5.80
C LEU A 71 -6.31 8.36 6.48
N SER A 72 -6.64 9.64 6.29
CA SER A 72 -5.97 10.75 6.97
C SER A 72 -6.08 10.70 8.50
N ALA A 73 -7.20 10.22 9.03
CA ALA A 73 -7.38 10.01 10.47
C ALA A 73 -6.68 8.75 10.98
N LEU A 74 -6.51 7.74 10.13
CA LEU A 74 -5.76 6.52 10.44
C LEU A 74 -4.24 6.76 10.47
N LYS A 75 -3.73 7.67 9.63
CA LYS A 75 -2.32 8.09 9.62
C LYS A 75 -1.90 8.90 10.85
N LYS A 76 -2.83 9.59 11.50
CA LYS A 76 -2.51 10.42 12.67
C LYS A 76 -2.10 9.55 13.85
N ASP A 77 -0.95 9.88 14.44
CA ASP A 77 -0.46 9.29 15.67
C ASP A 77 -1.52 9.35 16.79
N PRO A 78 -1.53 8.36 17.70
CA PRO A 78 -2.44 8.36 18.83
C PRO A 78 -2.21 9.59 19.72
N GLU A 79 -3.27 10.36 19.98
CA GLU A 79 -3.20 11.50 20.90
C GLU A 79 -3.20 11.01 22.36
N PRO A 80 -2.49 11.69 23.28
CA PRO A 80 -2.35 11.24 24.65
C PRO A 80 -3.68 11.24 25.41
N VAL A 81 -4.08 10.03 25.83
CA VAL A 81 -4.91 9.62 26.98
C VAL A 81 -6.09 10.53 27.36
N GLY A 82 -7.25 10.22 26.80
CA GLY A 82 -8.59 10.59 27.28
C GLY A 82 -9.62 9.57 26.81
N LEU A 83 -10.77 9.41 27.48
CA LEU A 83 -11.81 8.42 27.11
C LEU A 83 -12.25 8.56 25.65
N ASN A 84 -12.35 9.79 25.15
CA ASN A 84 -12.68 10.06 23.75
C ASN A 84 -11.58 9.61 22.77
N SER A 85 -10.29 9.69 23.17
CA SER A 85 -9.17 9.18 22.37
C SER A 85 -9.22 7.64 22.29
N LEU A 86 -9.49 6.97 23.42
CA LEU A 86 -9.64 5.50 23.44
C LEU A 86 -10.81 5.03 22.56
N LEU A 87 -11.96 5.70 22.62
CA LEU A 87 -13.10 5.39 21.75
C LEU A 87 -12.75 5.61 20.27
N ALA A 88 -12.06 6.71 19.94
CA ALA A 88 -11.59 6.96 18.58
C ALA A 88 -10.60 5.88 18.11
N GLU A 89 -9.69 5.43 18.97
CA GLU A 89 -8.75 4.34 18.67
C GLU A 89 -9.45 2.99 18.43
N ILE A 90 -10.49 2.67 19.22
CA ILE A 90 -11.31 1.47 19.01
C ILE A 90 -11.97 1.51 17.63
N ILE A 91 -12.55 2.65 17.25
CA ILE A 91 -13.19 2.84 15.95
C ILE A 91 -12.17 2.68 14.81
N LYS A 92 -10.98 3.28 14.93
CA LYS A 92 -9.88 3.10 13.95
C LYS A 92 -9.50 1.62 13.79
N ARG A 93 -9.33 0.88 14.90
CA ARG A 93 -9.01 -0.55 14.87
C ARG A 93 -10.14 -1.39 14.27
N GLN A 94 -11.39 -1.08 14.59
CA GLN A 94 -12.55 -1.76 13.98
C GLN A 94 -12.58 -1.53 12.47
N ARG A 95 -12.30 -0.30 12.01
CA ARG A 95 -12.24 0.02 10.59
C ARG A 95 -11.17 -0.78 9.86
N LEU A 96 -9.96 -0.90 10.41
CA LEU A 96 -8.90 -1.73 9.82
C LEU A 96 -9.29 -3.21 9.74
N ARG A 97 -9.99 -3.74 10.75
CA ARG A 97 -10.47 -5.14 10.73
C ARG A 97 -11.55 -5.38 9.67
N GLN A 98 -12.39 -4.39 9.37
CA GLN A 98 -13.45 -4.50 8.35
C GLN A 98 -12.89 -4.68 6.94
N VAL A 99 -11.69 -4.16 6.67
CA VAL A 99 -11.01 -4.32 5.37
C VAL A 99 -10.76 -5.81 5.06
N ALA A 100 -10.62 -6.66 6.07
CA ALA A 100 -10.50 -8.12 5.94
C ALA A 100 -9.48 -8.55 4.86
N LEU A 101 -8.23 -8.09 5.01
CA LEU A 101 -7.15 -8.44 4.10
C LEU A 101 -6.73 -9.90 4.26
N PRO A 102 -6.40 -10.60 3.17
CA PRO A 102 -5.80 -11.93 3.27
C PRO A 102 -4.42 -11.88 3.93
N ASP A 103 -4.18 -12.70 4.96
CA ASP A 103 -2.88 -12.77 5.66
C ASP A 103 -1.71 -13.14 4.73
N THR A 104 -2.00 -13.80 3.62
CA THR A 104 -1.01 -14.24 2.63
C THR A 104 -0.77 -13.24 1.50
N LEU A 105 -1.45 -12.08 1.48
CA LEU A 105 -1.40 -11.13 0.37
C LEU A 105 0.03 -10.67 0.04
N PHE A 106 0.84 -10.41 1.07
CA PHE A 106 2.22 -9.91 0.93
C PHE A 106 3.29 -10.89 1.39
N SER A 107 2.97 -12.17 1.60
CA SER A 107 3.90 -13.17 2.13
C SER A 107 5.11 -13.44 1.22
N HIS A 108 4.98 -13.17 -0.08
CA HIS A 108 6.02 -13.31 -1.08
C HIS A 108 6.94 -12.08 -1.20
N LEU A 109 6.66 -11.00 -0.46
CA LEU A 109 7.41 -9.76 -0.52
C LEU A 109 8.44 -9.63 0.58
N ALA A 110 9.58 -9.04 0.22
CA ALA A 110 10.56 -8.62 1.22
C ALA A 110 9.97 -7.50 2.09
N PRO A 111 10.15 -7.54 3.42
CA PRO A 111 9.60 -6.52 4.34
C PRO A 111 9.96 -5.09 3.94
N ARG A 112 11.21 -4.87 3.48
CA ARG A 112 11.68 -3.57 3.01
C ARG A 112 10.86 -2.99 1.84
N VAL A 113 10.37 -3.85 0.95
CA VAL A 113 9.56 -3.41 -0.20
C VAL A 113 8.18 -2.96 0.29
N LEU A 114 7.59 -3.71 1.23
CA LEU A 114 6.33 -3.34 1.85
C LEU A 114 6.45 -2.02 2.63
N GLU A 115 7.54 -1.83 3.37
CA GLU A 115 7.85 -0.57 4.06
C GLU A 115 7.93 0.61 3.09
N CYS A 116 8.54 0.44 1.91
CA CYS A 116 8.59 1.50 0.89
C CYS A 116 7.17 1.91 0.43
N TYR A 117 6.26 0.95 0.22
CA TYR A 117 4.88 1.26 -0.16
C TYR A 117 4.10 1.90 0.98
N ARG A 118 4.31 1.45 2.23
CA ARG A 118 3.71 2.05 3.42
C ARG A 118 4.14 3.51 3.60
N LEU A 119 5.44 3.79 3.53
CA LEU A 119 5.98 5.15 3.62
C LEU A 119 5.43 6.04 2.49
N ARG A 120 5.31 5.49 1.28
CA ARG A 120 4.71 6.20 0.16
C ARG A 120 3.26 6.60 0.46
N VAL A 121 2.46 5.68 1.01
CA VAL A 121 1.09 5.99 1.44
C VAL A 121 1.11 7.10 2.48
N GLU A 122 1.98 7.05 3.49
CA GLU A 122 2.08 8.07 4.53
C GLU A 122 2.32 9.48 3.94
N THR A 123 3.24 9.59 2.96
CA THR A 123 3.59 10.85 2.31
C THR A 123 2.55 11.40 1.32
N GLU A 124 1.81 10.53 0.64
CA GLU A 124 0.83 10.95 -0.37
C GLU A 124 -0.49 11.43 0.26
N THR A 125 -1.12 12.42 -0.36
CA THR A 125 -2.45 12.93 0.00
C THR A 125 -3.57 12.01 -0.51
N LEU A 126 -4.79 12.16 0.03
CA LEU A 126 -5.96 11.39 -0.44
C LEU A 126 -6.25 11.62 -1.93
N SER A 127 -6.07 12.86 -2.39
CA SER A 127 -6.25 13.22 -3.80
C SER A 127 -5.26 12.46 -4.68
N GLU A 128 -3.96 12.51 -4.37
CA GLU A 128 -2.93 11.78 -5.13
C GLU A 128 -3.21 10.27 -5.17
N LEU A 129 -3.59 9.69 -4.02
CA LEU A 129 -3.96 8.28 -3.93
C LEU A 129 -5.17 7.94 -4.82
N SER A 130 -6.17 8.82 -4.92
CA SER A 130 -7.35 8.61 -5.75
C SER A 130 -7.06 8.64 -7.26
N HIS A 131 -6.08 9.43 -7.69
CA HIS A 131 -5.70 9.59 -9.10
C HIS A 131 -4.91 8.39 -9.64
N HIS A 132 -4.40 7.52 -8.77
CA HIS A 132 -3.73 6.30 -9.21
C HIS A 132 -4.71 5.32 -9.87
N PRO A 133 -4.23 4.52 -10.85
CA PRO A 133 -4.97 3.38 -11.36
C PRO A 133 -5.40 2.43 -10.23
N LYS A 134 -6.57 1.81 -10.39
CA LYS A 134 -7.21 0.96 -9.37
C LYS A 134 -6.25 -0.09 -8.77
N ALA A 135 -5.45 -0.77 -9.59
CA ALA A 135 -4.49 -1.78 -9.14
C ALA A 135 -3.42 -1.19 -8.19
N ILE A 136 -2.88 -0.02 -8.53
CA ILE A 136 -1.86 0.67 -7.75
C ILE A 136 -2.49 1.18 -6.45
N ARG A 137 -3.61 1.90 -6.56
CA ARG A 137 -4.34 2.48 -5.43
C ARG A 137 -4.67 1.44 -4.37
N LEU A 138 -5.29 0.32 -4.76
CA LEU A 138 -5.69 -0.72 -3.81
C LEU A 138 -4.50 -1.43 -3.19
N THR A 139 -3.41 -1.65 -3.95
CA THR A 139 -2.19 -2.25 -3.38
C THR A 139 -1.52 -1.34 -2.37
N LEU A 140 -1.44 -0.04 -2.66
CA LEU A 140 -0.93 0.96 -1.71
C LEU A 140 -1.77 0.97 -0.43
N LEU A 141 -3.09 1.10 -0.54
CA LEU A 141 -3.98 1.07 0.63
C LEU A 141 -3.88 -0.23 1.43
N ALA A 142 -3.83 -1.37 0.74
CA ALA A 142 -3.64 -2.67 1.38
C ALA A 142 -2.30 -2.78 2.11
N SER A 143 -1.23 -2.14 1.61
CA SER A 143 0.08 -2.15 2.29
C SER A 143 0.13 -1.34 3.60
N PHE A 144 -0.83 -0.43 3.79
CA PHE A 144 -0.91 0.40 5.00
C PHE A 144 -1.73 -0.26 6.13
N CYS A 145 -2.78 -1.00 5.76
CA CYS A 145 -3.70 -1.64 6.69
C CYS A 145 -3.06 -2.83 7.41
#